data_AF-A0A914QNP0-F1
#
_entry.id   AF-A0A914QNP0-F1
#
_cell.length_a   1.000
_cell.length_b   1.000
_cell.length_c   1.000
_cell.angle_alpha   90.00
_cell.angle_beta   90.00
_cell.angle_gamma   90.00
#
_symmetry.space_group_name_H-M   'P 1'
#
loop_
_entity.id
_entity.type
_entity.pdbx_description
1 polymer ?
#
loop_
_entity_poly.entity_id
_entity_poly.type
_entity_poly.pdbx_seq_one_letter_code
_entity_poly.pdbx_strand_id
1 'polypeptide(L)'
;MLFNRVQLQPLQSYVCFQMVSAVEREIVSLRDRVKRNYSYVCGLMVMLVKICESRKGLEVFSLRNGLLIILSELLLFAPQIVQLQTIETMSTLLKHFKPNTFDCSQFMHNILATIAKAIVLQIKDKITRKISSQKMETHASDVPQYWRIDRQINAETAHLLVKFVEDITTSKFTENWANAVKTELANTIMQLAQFVTLNSSSSSNLIEPSVADAVSRTAQSLKTSQFWLSVASLALISDPKWLEFAPLWRTLKARRSQEPDPLCENHDDGQTLAHFRCEVCLTNLCRECFTILHLNKTKK
;
A
#
# COMPACT_ATOMS: atom_id res chain seq x y z
N MET A 1 27.59 -42.96 12.70
CA MET A 1 26.35 -43.49 12.09
C MET A 1 26.11 -42.77 10.77
N LEU A 2 26.42 -43.41 9.66
CA LEU A 2 26.20 -42.86 8.31
C LEU A 2 24.75 -43.15 7.93
N PHE A 3 23.87 -42.16 8.03
CA PHE A 3 22.52 -42.26 7.47
C PHE A 3 22.64 -42.54 5.96
N ASN A 4 21.97 -43.59 5.49
CA ASN A 4 21.84 -43.86 4.06
C ASN A 4 21.11 -42.65 3.40
N ARG A 5 21.54 -42.24 2.19
CA ARG A 5 20.98 -41.08 1.46
C ARG A 5 19.44 -41.12 1.36
N VAL A 6 18.85 -42.31 1.37
CA VAL A 6 17.39 -42.57 1.33
C VAL A 6 16.67 -42.13 2.61
N GLN A 7 17.29 -42.25 3.79
CA GLN A 7 16.71 -41.84 5.08
C GLN A 7 16.98 -40.36 5.40
N LEU A 8 17.99 -39.76 4.76
CA LEU A 8 18.38 -38.37 4.99
C LEU A 8 17.37 -37.38 4.40
N GLN A 9 16.77 -37.71 3.24
CA GLN A 9 15.87 -36.80 2.54
C GLN A 9 14.55 -36.52 3.29
N PRO A 10 13.83 -37.51 3.83
CA PRO A 10 12.63 -37.25 4.64
C PRO A 10 12.93 -36.42 5.88
N LEU A 11 14.07 -36.68 6.53
CA LEU A 11 14.50 -35.94 7.72
C LEU A 11 14.81 -34.47 7.38
N GLN A 12 15.50 -34.20 6.27
CA GLN A 12 15.77 -32.85 5.80
C GLN A 12 14.48 -32.07 5.50
N SER A 13 13.53 -32.68 4.78
CA SER A 13 12.21 -32.08 4.54
C SER A 13 11.48 -31.77 5.84
N TYR A 14 11.49 -32.72 6.79
CA TYR A 14 10.84 -32.56 8.08
C TYR A 14 11.44 -31.40 8.87
N VAL A 15 12.77 -31.30 8.95
CA VAL A 15 13.45 -30.20 9.65
C VAL A 15 13.13 -28.85 9.02
N CYS A 16 13.17 -28.74 7.69
CA CYS A 16 12.82 -27.50 6.98
C CYS A 16 11.36 -27.10 7.28
N PHE A 17 10.44 -28.07 7.25
CA PHE A 17 9.03 -27.85 7.54
C PHE A 17 8.80 -27.38 8.99
N GLN A 18 9.47 -28.02 9.95
CA GLN A 18 9.38 -27.62 11.35
C GLN A 18 9.96 -26.21 11.57
N MET A 19 11.02 -25.84 10.85
CA MET A 19 11.61 -24.50 10.94
C MET A 19 10.62 -23.42 10.48
N VAL A 20 10.04 -23.58 9.29
CA VAL A 20 9.03 -22.63 8.77
C VAL A 20 7.83 -22.56 9.71
N SER A 21 7.37 -23.70 10.20
CA SER A 21 6.24 -23.75 11.14
C SER A 21 6.56 -23.14 12.51
N ALA A 22 7.81 -23.22 12.97
CA ALA A 22 8.25 -22.56 14.20
C ALA A 22 8.25 -21.03 14.04
N VAL A 23 8.72 -20.51 12.89
CA VAL A 23 8.72 -19.08 12.59
C VAL A 23 7.29 -18.55 12.55
N GLU A 24 6.41 -19.23 11.82
CA GLU A 24 5.02 -18.82 11.70
C GLU A 24 4.32 -18.78 13.07
N ARG A 25 4.46 -19.84 13.87
CA ARG A 25 3.88 -19.90 15.22
C ARG A 25 4.44 -18.82 16.14
N GLU A 26 5.75 -18.57 16.08
CA GLU A 26 6.39 -17.58 16.94
C GLU A 26 5.92 -16.16 16.60
N ILE A 27 5.84 -15.81 15.32
CA ILE A 27 5.38 -14.47 14.91
C ILE A 27 3.91 -14.25 15.30
N VAL A 28 3.05 -15.24 15.08
CA VAL A 28 1.65 -15.19 15.53
C VAL A 28 1.58 -15.05 17.06
N SER A 29 2.42 -15.77 17.80
CA SER A 29 2.47 -15.64 19.26
C SER A 29 2.95 -14.25 19.70
N LEU A 30 3.94 -13.67 19.03
CA LEU A 30 4.46 -12.34 19.33
C LEU A 30 3.44 -11.25 19.04
N ARG A 31 2.62 -11.41 18.01
CA ARG A 31 1.54 -10.48 17.66
C ARG A 31 0.64 -10.20 18.87
N ASP A 32 0.18 -11.27 19.51
CA ASP A 32 -0.86 -11.23 20.54
C ASP A 32 -0.31 -10.96 21.96
N ARG A 33 1.02 -11.04 22.14
CA ARG A 33 1.67 -10.79 23.44
C ARG A 33 1.92 -9.31 23.72
N VAL A 34 1.68 -8.92 24.97
CA VAL A 34 2.00 -7.57 25.51
C VAL A 34 3.51 -7.40 25.75
N LYS A 35 4.17 -8.40 26.35
CA LYS A 35 5.63 -8.46 26.52
C LYS A 35 6.21 -9.45 25.52
N ARG A 36 7.14 -8.98 24.70
CA ARG A 36 7.67 -9.70 23.54
C ARG A 36 9.16 -9.91 23.69
N ASN A 37 9.62 -11.14 23.43
CA ASN A 37 11.03 -11.46 23.31
C ASN A 37 11.28 -11.92 21.88
N TYR A 38 12.07 -11.17 21.13
CA TYR A 38 12.31 -11.44 19.71
C TYR A 38 13.55 -12.30 19.47
N SER A 39 14.31 -12.68 20.50
CA SER A 39 15.56 -13.43 20.33
C SER A 39 15.34 -14.75 19.60
N TYR A 40 14.24 -15.44 19.91
CA TYR A 40 13.92 -16.72 19.28
C TYR A 40 13.57 -16.54 17.80
N VAL A 41 12.66 -15.62 17.45
CA VAL A 41 12.33 -15.37 16.04
C VAL A 41 13.53 -14.86 15.24
N CYS A 42 14.40 -14.04 15.83
CA CYS A 42 15.66 -13.61 15.21
C CYS A 42 16.56 -14.80 14.89
N GLY A 43 16.74 -15.74 15.83
CA GLY A 43 17.50 -16.97 15.60
C GLY A 43 16.87 -17.85 14.51
N LEU A 44 15.54 -17.97 14.51
CA LEU A 44 14.81 -18.71 13.48
C LEU A 44 14.97 -18.08 12.09
N MET A 45 14.92 -16.75 11.96
CA MET A 45 15.15 -16.05 10.68
C MET A 45 16.56 -16.29 10.13
N VAL A 46 17.59 -16.28 10.98
CA VAL A 46 18.96 -16.65 10.56
C VAL A 46 19.01 -18.09 10.04
N MET A 47 18.32 -19.02 10.71
CA MET A 47 18.24 -20.41 10.27
C MET A 47 17.45 -20.55 8.96
N LEU A 48 16.37 -19.79 8.76
CA LEU A 48 15.62 -19.77 7.51
C LEU A 48 16.50 -19.40 6.32
N VAL A 49 17.29 -18.33 6.45
CA VAL A 49 18.22 -17.88 5.39
C VAL A 49 19.19 -19.01 5.02
N LYS A 50 19.82 -19.64 6.02
CA LYS A 50 20.75 -20.76 5.79
C LYS A 50 20.10 -21.97 5.14
N ILE A 51 18.88 -22.32 5.54
CA ILE A 51 18.16 -23.47 4.98
C ILE A 51 17.72 -23.19 3.54
N CYS A 52 17.42 -21.93 3.20
CA CYS A 52 17.03 -21.52 1.86
C CYS A 52 18.11 -21.73 0.81
N GLU A 53 19.38 -21.74 1.20
CA GLU A 53 20.51 -22.06 0.31
C GLU A 53 20.56 -23.56 -0.06
N SER A 54 19.83 -24.41 0.66
CA SER A 54 19.77 -25.85 0.38
C SER A 54 18.67 -26.19 -0.63
N ARG A 55 18.95 -27.13 -1.55
CA ARG A 55 17.96 -27.63 -2.54
C ARG A 55 16.64 -28.09 -1.88
N LYS A 56 16.73 -28.72 -0.71
CA LYS A 56 15.55 -29.24 0.01
C LYS A 56 14.75 -28.14 0.71
N GLY A 57 15.44 -27.10 1.19
CA GLY A 57 14.78 -25.89 1.67
C GLY A 57 13.87 -25.31 0.59
N LEU A 58 14.38 -25.14 -0.63
CA LEU A 58 13.62 -24.56 -1.74
C LEU A 58 12.31 -25.29 -2.04
N GLU A 59 12.33 -26.62 -2.03
CA GLU A 59 11.12 -27.44 -2.21
C GLU A 59 10.08 -27.14 -1.12
N VAL A 60 10.50 -27.04 0.15
CA VAL A 60 9.60 -26.75 1.27
C VAL A 60 9.10 -25.29 1.23
N PHE A 61 9.95 -24.32 0.91
CA PHE A 61 9.55 -22.92 0.79
C PHE A 61 8.49 -22.71 -0.30
N SER A 62 8.63 -23.42 -1.43
CA SER A 62 7.66 -23.35 -2.54
C SER A 62 6.24 -23.83 -2.16
N LEU A 63 6.13 -24.62 -1.08
CA LEU A 63 4.85 -25.13 -0.56
C LEU A 63 4.28 -24.24 0.56
N ARG A 64 5.07 -23.31 1.12
CA ARG A 64 4.69 -22.48 2.27
C ARG A 64 4.52 -21.02 1.89
N ASN A 65 3.49 -20.83 1.08
CA ASN A 65 3.04 -19.55 0.55
C ASN A 65 2.80 -18.47 1.63
N GLY A 66 2.50 -18.85 2.87
CA GLY A 66 2.27 -17.90 3.97
C GLY A 66 3.52 -17.26 4.60
N LEU A 67 4.73 -17.76 4.33
CA LEU A 67 5.92 -17.32 5.08
C LEU A 67 6.25 -15.84 4.87
N LEU A 68 6.22 -15.35 3.63
CA LEU A 68 6.49 -13.94 3.34
C LEU A 68 5.43 -13.02 3.95
N ILE A 69 4.17 -13.45 3.98
CA ILE A 69 3.09 -12.71 4.63
C ILE A 69 3.37 -12.58 6.12
N ILE A 70 3.69 -13.68 6.80
CA ILE A 70 3.96 -13.66 8.23
C ILE A 70 5.23 -12.85 8.57
N LEU A 71 6.28 -12.93 7.74
CA LEU A 71 7.45 -12.06 7.90
C LEU A 71 7.10 -10.58 7.72
N SER A 72 6.31 -10.23 6.70
CA SER A 72 5.86 -8.84 6.52
C SER A 72 4.96 -8.36 7.66
N GLU A 73 4.19 -9.25 8.30
CA GLU A 73 3.37 -8.92 9.47
C GLU A 73 4.24 -8.57 10.69
N LEU A 74 5.37 -9.27 10.88
CA LEU A 74 6.33 -8.98 11.95
C LEU A 74 6.83 -7.52 11.89
N LEU A 75 6.98 -6.95 10.68
CA LEU A 75 7.39 -5.55 10.51
C LEU A 75 6.44 -4.56 11.19
N LEU A 76 5.15 -4.91 11.28
CA LEU A 76 4.14 -4.01 11.81
C LEU A 76 4.35 -3.71 13.28
N PHE A 77 4.96 -4.61 14.04
CA PHE A 77 4.97 -4.51 15.50
C PHE A 77 6.32 -4.80 16.16
N ALA A 78 7.31 -5.25 15.39
CA ALA A 78 8.66 -5.51 15.89
C ALA A 78 9.46 -4.21 16.09
N PRO A 79 10.48 -4.21 16.97
CA PRO A 79 11.40 -3.09 17.10
C PRO A 79 12.35 -3.00 15.88
N GLN A 80 12.99 -1.83 15.70
CA GLN A 80 13.84 -1.52 14.54
C GLN A 80 14.84 -2.63 14.18
N ILE A 81 15.61 -3.13 15.14
CA ILE A 81 16.64 -4.17 14.89
C ILE A 81 16.04 -5.42 14.24
N VAL A 82 14.85 -5.82 14.71
CA VAL A 82 14.14 -6.99 14.18
C VAL A 82 13.56 -6.65 12.81
N GLN A 83 13.00 -5.46 12.62
CA GLN A 83 12.48 -5.01 11.31
C GLN A 83 13.56 -5.04 10.23
N LEU A 84 14.77 -4.54 10.53
CA LEU A 84 15.90 -4.56 9.61
C LEU A 84 16.26 -6.00 9.20
N GLN A 85 16.38 -6.91 10.17
CA GLN A 85 16.64 -8.32 9.90
C GLN A 85 15.51 -8.97 9.08
N THR A 86 14.26 -8.62 9.35
CA THR A 86 13.09 -9.13 8.61
C THR A 86 13.13 -8.68 7.14
N ILE A 87 13.48 -7.42 6.85
CA ILE A 87 13.63 -6.91 5.48
C ILE A 87 14.72 -7.68 4.72
N GLU A 88 15.88 -7.89 5.35
CA GLU A 88 16.98 -8.67 4.77
C GLU A 88 16.58 -10.13 4.52
N THR A 89 15.90 -10.75 5.48
CA THR A 89 15.39 -12.12 5.38
C THR A 89 14.40 -12.25 4.24
N MET A 90 13.42 -11.34 4.14
CA MET A 90 12.46 -11.33 3.03
C MET A 90 13.17 -11.12 1.69
N SER A 91 14.14 -10.20 1.60
CA SER A 91 14.92 -9.95 0.37
C SER A 91 15.66 -11.18 -0.12
N THR A 92 16.17 -11.99 0.80
CA THR A 92 16.81 -13.26 0.46
C THR A 92 15.79 -14.30 0.00
N LEU A 93 14.68 -14.44 0.74
CA LEU A 93 13.67 -15.46 0.48
C LEU A 93 12.85 -15.19 -0.78
N LEU A 94 12.56 -13.93 -1.12
CA LEU A 94 11.63 -13.53 -2.17
C LEU A 94 11.88 -14.21 -3.53
N LYS A 95 13.17 -14.40 -3.86
CA LYS A 95 13.64 -15.03 -5.11
C LYS A 95 13.11 -16.46 -5.32
N HIS A 96 12.69 -17.11 -4.24
CA HIS A 96 12.26 -18.50 -4.23
C HIS A 96 10.74 -18.67 -4.24
N PHE A 97 10.00 -17.56 -4.15
CA PHE A 97 8.54 -17.54 -4.17
C PHE A 97 8.04 -17.08 -5.54
N LYS A 98 6.84 -17.55 -5.89
CA LYS A 98 6.09 -17.07 -7.06
C LYS A 98 4.93 -16.21 -6.56
N PRO A 99 4.72 -14.99 -7.09
CA PRO A 99 3.65 -14.11 -6.62
C PRO A 99 2.26 -14.74 -6.77
N ASN A 100 2.07 -15.64 -7.74
CA ASN A 100 0.78 -16.29 -7.99
C ASN A 100 0.46 -17.43 -7.01
N THR A 101 1.42 -17.85 -6.18
CA THR A 101 1.20 -18.97 -5.25
C THR A 101 0.77 -18.51 -3.87
N PHE A 102 0.88 -17.21 -3.56
CA PHE A 102 0.50 -16.69 -2.26
C PHE A 102 -0.27 -15.36 -2.37
N ASP A 103 -0.89 -14.94 -1.28
CA ASP A 103 -1.64 -13.68 -1.22
C ASP A 103 -0.68 -12.47 -1.23
N CYS A 104 -0.33 -12.04 -2.44
CA CYS A 104 0.49 -10.85 -2.68
C CYS A 104 -0.18 -9.58 -2.15
N SER A 105 -1.51 -9.54 -2.10
CA SER A 105 -2.27 -8.41 -1.59
C SER A 105 -2.01 -8.21 -0.09
N GLN A 106 -2.14 -9.27 0.71
CA GLN A 106 -1.88 -9.20 2.15
C GLN A 106 -0.41 -8.89 2.46
N PHE A 107 0.53 -9.47 1.69
CA PHE A 107 1.95 -9.14 1.82
C PHE A 107 2.21 -7.65 1.57
N MET A 108 1.71 -7.11 0.45
CA MET A 108 1.87 -5.70 0.13
C MET A 108 1.15 -4.79 1.13
N HIS A 109 -0.01 -5.20 1.63
CA HIS A 109 -0.75 -4.48 2.66
C HIS A 109 0.09 -4.29 3.93
N ASN A 110 0.79 -5.34 4.39
CA ASN A 110 1.68 -5.25 5.55
C ASN A 110 2.89 -4.32 5.30
N ILE A 111 3.47 -4.37 4.10
CA ILE A 111 4.57 -3.47 3.70
C ILE A 111 4.11 -2.02 3.67
N LEU A 112 2.97 -1.75 3.01
CA LEU A 112 2.39 -0.41 2.91
C LEU A 112 1.99 0.15 4.27
N ALA A 113 1.42 -0.67 5.15
CA ALA A 113 1.09 -0.29 6.52
C ALA A 113 2.34 0.10 7.33
N THR A 114 3.47 -0.57 7.09
CA THR A 114 4.74 -0.21 7.73
C THR A 114 5.28 1.11 7.18
N ILE A 115 5.27 1.31 5.86
CA ILE A 115 5.70 2.56 5.23
C ILE A 115 4.80 3.74 5.66
N ALA A 116 3.49 3.52 5.71
CA ALA A 116 2.50 4.54 6.10
C ALA A 116 2.77 5.16 7.49
N LYS A 117 3.28 4.37 8.44
CA LYS A 117 3.67 4.87 9.78
C LYS A 117 4.84 5.84 9.76
N ALA A 118 5.67 5.81 8.70
CA ALA A 118 6.78 6.74 8.52
C ALA A 118 6.37 8.03 7.80
N ILE A 119 5.18 8.08 7.20
CA ILE A 119 4.72 9.22 6.40
C ILE A 119 4.19 10.33 7.30
N VAL A 120 4.60 11.56 7.01
CA VAL A 120 4.07 12.79 7.61
C VAL A 120 3.44 13.62 6.50
N LEU A 121 2.13 13.83 6.58
CA LEU A 121 1.40 14.65 5.62
C LEU A 121 1.33 16.09 6.10
N GLN A 122 1.70 17.04 5.25
CA GLN A 122 1.49 18.46 5.50
C GLN A 122 0.23 18.93 4.78
N ILE A 123 -0.80 19.25 5.55
CA ILE A 123 -2.07 19.75 5.03
C ILE A 123 -2.11 21.26 5.24
N LYS A 124 -2.30 22.01 4.15
CA LYS A 124 -2.50 23.46 4.18
C LYS A 124 -3.98 23.78 4.08
N ASP A 125 -4.52 24.40 5.12
CA ASP A 125 -5.85 24.99 5.08
C ASP A 125 -5.81 26.19 4.11
N LYS A 126 -6.68 26.17 3.09
CA LYS A 126 -6.73 27.22 2.07
C LYS A 126 -7.29 28.54 2.62
N ILE A 127 -8.16 28.49 3.62
CA ILE A 127 -8.81 29.66 4.23
C ILE A 127 -7.87 30.28 5.27
N THR A 128 -7.42 29.49 6.25
CA THR A 128 -6.59 30.01 7.35
C THR A 128 -5.11 30.12 6.97
N ARG A 129 -4.71 29.56 5.81
CA ARG A 129 -3.31 29.43 5.34
C ARG A 129 -2.40 28.65 6.30
N LYS A 130 -2.95 28.07 7.38
CA LYS A 130 -2.22 27.30 8.38
C LYS A 130 -1.82 25.95 7.82
N ILE A 131 -0.61 25.51 8.13
CA ILE A 131 -0.10 24.18 7.79
C ILE A 131 -0.16 23.31 9.05
N SER A 132 -0.78 22.14 8.94
CA SER A 132 -0.85 21.12 9.98
C SER A 132 -0.17 19.83 9.50
N SER A 133 0.65 19.23 10.36
CA SER A 133 1.26 17.92 10.11
C SER A 133 0.37 16.82 10.66
N GLN A 134 -0.03 15.89 9.79
CA GLN A 134 -0.83 14.72 10.14
C GLN A 134 0.01 13.45 10.02
N LYS A 135 -0.20 12.52 10.96
CA LYS A 135 0.39 11.18 10.94
C LYS A 135 -0.69 10.12 11.08
N MET A 136 -0.42 8.92 10.59
CA MET A 136 -1.31 7.78 10.78
C MET A 136 -1.58 7.50 12.27
N GLU A 137 -0.53 7.58 13.10
CA GLU A 137 -0.58 7.42 14.56
C GLU A 137 -1.67 8.28 15.23
N THR A 138 -1.86 9.51 14.76
CA THR A 138 -2.76 10.48 15.40
C THR A 138 -4.16 10.52 14.80
N HIS A 139 -4.37 10.00 13.59
CA HIS A 139 -5.65 10.12 12.87
C HIS A 139 -6.37 8.81 12.61
N ALA A 140 -5.65 7.72 12.32
CA ALA A 140 -6.28 6.49 11.87
C ALA A 140 -6.98 5.76 13.04
N SER A 141 -8.25 5.38 12.86
CA SER A 141 -9.09 4.79 13.92
C SER A 141 -9.55 3.36 13.67
N ASP A 142 -9.57 2.92 12.42
CA ASP A 142 -9.97 1.58 11.96
C ASP A 142 -8.78 0.60 11.88
N VAL A 143 -7.67 0.92 12.52
CA VAL A 143 -6.42 0.17 12.41
C VAL A 143 -6.39 -0.97 13.44
N PRO A 144 -6.03 -2.21 13.06
CA PRO A 144 -5.89 -3.30 14.01
C PRO A 144 -4.86 -3.01 15.10
N GLN A 145 -5.16 -3.37 16.35
CA GLN A 145 -4.29 -3.09 17.50
C GLN A 145 -2.87 -3.67 17.32
N TYR A 146 -2.74 -4.81 16.65
CA TYR A 146 -1.45 -5.44 16.41
C TYR A 146 -0.54 -4.63 15.47
N TRP A 147 -1.06 -3.64 14.73
CA TRP A 147 -0.21 -2.76 13.92
C TRP A 147 0.64 -1.84 14.76
N ARG A 148 0.34 -1.66 16.05
CA ARG A 148 1.15 -0.82 16.95
C ARG A 148 1.51 0.53 16.31
N ILE A 149 0.50 1.25 15.81
CA ILE A 149 0.70 2.58 15.20
C ILE A 149 1.29 3.59 16.18
N ASP A 150 1.25 3.29 17.49
CA ASP A 150 1.96 3.99 18.57
C ASP A 150 3.49 3.90 18.46
N ARG A 151 4.02 3.00 17.62
CA ARG A 151 5.45 2.81 17.42
C ARG A 151 5.88 3.42 16.10
N GLN A 152 6.68 4.46 16.21
CA GLN A 152 7.25 5.12 15.04
C GLN A 152 8.25 4.21 14.33
N ILE A 153 8.22 4.28 13.00
CA ILE A 153 9.17 3.61 12.12
C ILE A 153 10.38 4.52 11.92
N ASN A 154 11.57 3.95 12.09
CA ASN A 154 12.81 4.68 11.85
C ASN A 154 12.95 5.02 10.35
N ALA A 155 13.49 6.20 10.04
CA ALA A 155 13.73 6.65 8.67
C ALA A 155 14.58 5.65 7.85
N GLU A 156 15.56 5.00 8.47
CA GLU A 156 16.37 3.96 7.83
C GLU A 156 15.52 2.74 7.43
N THR A 157 14.68 2.25 8.35
CA THR A 157 13.77 1.13 8.08
C THR A 157 12.79 1.47 6.96
N ALA A 158 12.23 2.69 6.97
CA ALA A 158 11.35 3.16 5.91
C ALA A 158 12.09 3.22 4.56
N HIS A 159 13.29 3.78 4.53
CA HIS A 159 14.11 3.87 3.32
C HIS A 159 14.44 2.48 2.75
N LEU A 160 14.82 1.52 3.60
CA LEU A 160 15.10 0.15 3.17
C LEU A 160 13.85 -0.56 2.64
N LEU A 161 12.67 -0.31 3.22
CA LEU A 161 11.40 -0.84 2.69
C LEU A 161 11.04 -0.24 1.33
N VAL A 162 11.19 1.07 1.17
CA VAL A 162 10.99 1.75 -0.12
C VAL A 162 11.93 1.15 -1.17
N LYS A 163 13.23 1.05 -0.86
CA LYS A 163 14.22 0.43 -1.74
C LYS A 163 13.91 -1.03 -2.06
N PHE A 164 13.43 -1.80 -1.08
CA PHE A 164 13.00 -3.18 -1.31
C PHE A 164 11.85 -3.27 -2.32
N VAL A 165 10.84 -2.39 -2.23
CA VAL A 165 9.75 -2.32 -3.21
C VAL A 165 10.23 -1.84 -4.58
N GLU A 166 11.13 -0.85 -4.63
CA GLU A 166 11.77 -0.41 -5.88
C GLU A 166 12.53 -1.54 -6.55
N ASP A 167 13.30 -2.33 -5.80
CA ASP A 167 14.04 -3.49 -6.31
C ASP A 167 13.09 -4.55 -6.91
N ILE A 168 11.90 -4.73 -6.31
CA ILE A 168 10.87 -5.62 -6.87
C ILE A 168 10.29 -5.07 -8.17
N THR A 169 9.89 -3.79 -8.18
CA THR A 169 9.18 -3.17 -9.31
C THR A 169 10.07 -2.90 -10.52
N THR A 170 11.39 -2.82 -10.31
CA THR A 170 12.43 -2.72 -11.36
C THR A 170 12.89 -4.08 -11.90
N SER A 171 12.17 -5.16 -11.56
CA SER A 171 12.42 -6.53 -12.05
C SER A 171 13.78 -7.11 -11.63
N LYS A 172 14.40 -6.66 -10.52
CA LYS A 172 15.62 -7.30 -10.00
C LYS A 172 15.40 -8.74 -9.55
N PHE A 173 14.16 -9.13 -9.27
CA PHE A 173 13.77 -10.48 -8.90
C PHE A 173 13.21 -11.26 -10.09
N THR A 174 11.97 -10.97 -10.48
CA THR A 174 11.35 -11.47 -11.72
C THR A 174 10.34 -10.45 -12.23
N GLU A 175 10.02 -10.49 -13.52
CA GLU A 175 8.98 -9.64 -14.10
C GLU A 175 7.59 -9.94 -13.51
N ASN A 176 7.31 -11.22 -13.19
CA ASN A 176 6.06 -11.61 -12.51
C ASN A 176 5.91 -10.90 -11.16
N TRP A 177 6.99 -10.80 -10.39
CA TRP A 177 7.00 -10.07 -9.12
C TRP A 177 6.77 -8.57 -9.34
N ALA A 178 7.44 -7.97 -10.32
CA ALA A 178 7.25 -6.58 -10.66
C ALA A 178 5.79 -6.27 -11.02
N ASN A 179 5.18 -7.10 -11.86
CA ASN A 179 3.79 -6.94 -12.28
C ASN A 179 2.80 -7.15 -11.13
N ALA A 180 3.02 -8.16 -10.28
CA ALA A 180 2.18 -8.41 -9.12
C ALA A 180 2.21 -7.23 -8.13
N VAL A 181 3.39 -6.72 -7.78
CA VAL A 181 3.52 -5.57 -6.87
C VAL A 181 2.94 -4.30 -7.49
N LYS A 182 3.20 -4.01 -8.77
CA LYS A 182 2.58 -2.85 -9.47
C LYS A 182 1.06 -2.94 -9.47
N THR A 183 0.51 -4.15 -9.65
CA THR A 183 -0.93 -4.40 -9.60
C THR A 183 -1.49 -4.10 -8.22
N GLU A 184 -0.85 -4.55 -7.14
CA GLU A 184 -1.30 -4.29 -5.76
C GLU A 184 -1.17 -2.81 -5.38
N LEU A 185 -0.10 -2.12 -5.80
CA LEU A 185 0.02 -0.67 -5.61
C LEU A 185 -1.14 0.08 -6.28
N ALA A 186 -1.42 -0.25 -7.55
CA ALA A 186 -2.51 0.36 -8.30
C ALA A 186 -3.89 0.05 -7.67
N ASN A 187 -4.13 -1.21 -7.29
CA ASN A 187 -5.36 -1.62 -6.61
C ASN A 187 -5.58 -0.88 -5.30
N THR A 188 -4.53 -0.66 -4.50
CA THR A 188 -4.62 0.08 -3.24
C THR A 188 -5.09 1.52 -3.45
N ILE A 189 -4.63 2.19 -4.51
CA ILE A 189 -5.10 3.54 -4.85
C ILE A 189 -6.55 3.49 -5.34
N MET A 190 -6.89 2.51 -6.18
CA MET A 190 -8.24 2.37 -6.72
C MET A 190 -9.30 2.06 -5.65
N GLN A 191 -8.95 1.32 -4.61
CA GLN A 191 -9.83 1.05 -3.46
C GLN A 191 -10.20 2.36 -2.71
N LEU A 192 -9.26 3.30 -2.57
CA LEU A 192 -9.58 4.62 -2.01
C LEU A 192 -10.54 5.40 -2.91
N ALA A 193 -10.33 5.37 -4.23
CA ALA A 193 -11.23 6.03 -5.18
C ALA A 193 -12.67 5.48 -5.09
N GLN A 194 -12.83 4.16 -4.94
CA GLN A 194 -14.15 3.55 -4.69
C GLN A 194 -14.74 4.00 -3.37
N PHE A 195 -13.95 3.96 -2.29
CA PHE A 195 -14.41 4.35 -0.96
C PHE A 195 -14.91 5.80 -0.92
N VAL A 196 -14.19 6.73 -1.56
CA VAL A 196 -14.60 8.14 -1.67
C VAL A 196 -15.88 8.27 -2.50
N THR A 197 -16.02 7.50 -3.59
CA THR A 197 -17.20 7.56 -4.47
C THR A 197 -18.46 7.00 -3.79
N LEU A 198 -18.36 5.85 -3.12
CA LEU A 198 -19.49 5.20 -2.42
C LEU A 198 -20.00 6.01 -1.22
N ASN A 199 -19.08 6.64 -0.49
CA ASN A 199 -19.45 7.57 0.58
C ASN A 199 -20.08 8.87 0.05
N SER A 200 -19.84 9.20 -1.22
CA SER A 200 -20.48 10.35 -1.88
C SER A 200 -21.88 10.03 -2.39
N SER A 201 -22.19 8.77 -2.73
CA SER A 201 -23.52 8.36 -3.21
C SER A 201 -24.50 7.95 -2.11
N SER A 202 -24.02 7.74 -0.88
CA SER A 202 -24.88 7.56 0.31
C SER A 202 -25.49 8.88 0.80
N SER A 203 -25.03 10.02 0.27
CA SER A 203 -25.68 11.32 0.38
C SER A 203 -26.66 11.49 -0.79
N SER A 204 -27.75 10.71 -0.77
CA SER A 204 -28.85 10.79 -1.75
C SER A 204 -29.75 12.01 -1.50
N ASN A 205 -29.16 13.17 -1.28
CA ASN A 205 -29.84 14.46 -1.40
C ASN A 205 -29.08 15.25 -2.47
N LEU A 206 -29.82 15.70 -3.48
CA LEU A 206 -29.37 16.51 -4.63
C LEU A 206 -28.89 17.92 -4.23
N ILE A 207 -28.27 18.06 -3.07
CA ILE A 207 -27.73 19.30 -2.52
C ILE A 207 -26.22 19.14 -2.53
N GLU A 208 -25.53 20.05 -3.22
CA GLU A 208 -24.07 20.09 -3.24
C GLU A 208 -23.51 20.01 -1.82
N PRO A 209 -22.49 19.18 -1.58
CA PRO A 209 -21.81 19.16 -0.30
C PRO A 209 -21.20 20.54 -0.06
N SER A 210 -21.61 21.20 1.01
CA SER A 210 -21.04 22.49 1.40
C SER A 210 -19.52 22.38 1.58
N VAL A 211 -18.80 23.50 1.58
CA VAL A 211 -17.35 23.51 1.91
C VAL A 211 -17.10 22.81 3.26
N ALA A 212 -18.04 22.92 4.21
CA ALA A 212 -17.99 22.20 5.49
C ALA A 212 -18.11 20.68 5.31
N ASP A 213 -18.95 20.20 4.39
CA ASP A 213 -19.08 18.76 4.07
C ASP A 213 -17.86 18.22 3.33
N ALA A 214 -17.22 19.01 2.46
CA ALA A 214 -15.97 18.63 1.82
C ALA A 214 -14.81 18.54 2.84
N VAL A 215 -14.72 19.50 3.76
CA VAL A 215 -13.73 19.49 4.86
C VAL A 215 -14.00 18.32 5.82
N SER A 216 -15.25 18.07 6.16
CA SER A 216 -15.67 16.94 7.01
C SER A 216 -15.34 15.59 6.37
N ARG A 217 -15.63 15.40 5.07
CA ARG A 217 -15.27 14.19 4.33
C ARG A 217 -13.76 13.98 4.26
N THR A 218 -13.00 15.04 3.99
CA THR A 218 -11.52 14.97 4.00
C THR A 218 -11.02 14.56 5.38
N ALA A 219 -11.54 15.16 6.44
CA ALA A 219 -11.18 14.81 7.81
C ALA A 219 -11.58 13.37 8.17
N GLN A 220 -12.68 12.87 7.62
CA GLN A 220 -13.12 11.48 7.82
C GLN A 220 -12.26 10.48 7.03
N SER A 221 -11.79 10.82 5.83
CA SER A 221 -10.84 10.00 5.07
C SER A 221 -9.50 9.85 5.81
N LEU A 222 -9.02 10.88 6.51
CA LEU A 222 -7.79 10.78 7.32
C LEU A 222 -7.90 9.74 8.44
N LYS A 223 -9.12 9.37 8.85
CA LYS A 223 -9.35 8.37 9.89
C LYS A 223 -9.27 6.93 9.41
N THR A 224 -9.22 6.70 8.09
CA THR A 224 -9.20 5.34 7.54
C THR A 224 -7.79 4.88 7.24
N SER A 225 -7.52 3.63 7.58
CA SER A 225 -6.29 2.91 7.26
C SER A 225 -6.06 2.90 5.76
N GLN A 226 -7.13 2.69 4.98
CA GLN A 226 -7.10 2.71 3.51
C GLN A 226 -6.50 4.00 2.95
N PHE A 227 -6.84 5.17 3.50
CA PHE A 227 -6.26 6.43 3.05
C PHE A 227 -4.74 6.44 3.20
N TRP A 228 -4.23 6.04 4.37
CA TRP A 228 -2.79 6.01 4.65
C TRP A 228 -2.06 4.97 3.79
N LEU A 229 -2.68 3.82 3.54
CA LEU A 229 -2.13 2.81 2.63
C LEU A 229 -2.08 3.31 1.18
N SER A 230 -3.10 4.01 0.71
CA SER A 230 -3.10 4.62 -0.62
C SER A 230 -2.08 5.74 -0.75
N VAL A 231 -1.85 6.52 0.30
CA VAL A 231 -0.76 7.52 0.34
C VAL A 231 0.60 6.84 0.27
N ALA A 232 0.82 5.78 1.04
CA ALA A 232 2.05 4.99 0.97
C ALA A 232 2.24 4.36 -0.42
N SER A 233 1.17 3.83 -1.02
CA SER A 233 1.20 3.29 -2.37
C SER A 233 1.56 4.37 -3.40
N LEU A 234 0.93 5.55 -3.32
CA LEU A 234 1.19 6.68 -4.20
C LEU A 234 2.66 7.14 -4.12
N ALA A 235 3.26 7.11 -2.93
CA ALA A 235 4.68 7.44 -2.74
C ALA A 235 5.64 6.45 -3.42
N LEU A 236 5.19 5.23 -3.72
CA LEU A 236 5.97 4.17 -4.36
C LEU A 236 5.75 4.08 -5.88
N ILE A 237 4.66 4.65 -6.41
CA ILE A 237 4.40 4.65 -7.85
C ILE A 237 5.34 5.62 -8.55
N SER A 238 6.19 5.07 -9.42
CA SER A 238 7.15 5.87 -10.21
C SER A 238 6.60 6.32 -11.57
N ASP A 239 5.62 5.61 -12.14
CA ASP A 239 5.00 5.94 -13.43
C ASP A 239 3.47 5.84 -13.31
N PRO A 240 2.71 6.91 -13.66
CA PRO A 240 1.24 6.90 -13.67
C PRO A 240 0.63 5.75 -14.50
N LYS A 241 1.34 5.24 -15.52
CA LYS A 241 0.89 4.08 -16.30
C LYS A 241 0.72 2.82 -15.46
N TRP A 242 1.30 2.76 -14.26
CA TRP A 242 1.09 1.62 -13.37
C TRP A 242 -0.38 1.48 -12.93
N LEU A 243 -1.16 2.55 -12.99
CA LEU A 243 -2.61 2.48 -12.74
C LEU A 243 -3.32 1.54 -13.71
N GLU A 244 -2.81 1.35 -14.93
CA GLU A 244 -3.39 0.42 -15.93
C GLU A 244 -3.35 -1.05 -15.49
N PHE A 245 -2.50 -1.41 -14.52
CA PHE A 245 -2.51 -2.76 -13.94
C PHE A 245 -3.80 -3.03 -13.14
N ALA A 246 -4.42 -2.01 -12.54
CA ALA A 246 -5.67 -2.16 -11.82
C ALA A 246 -6.85 -2.36 -12.79
N PRO A 247 -7.64 -3.45 -12.65
CA PRO A 247 -8.81 -3.68 -13.49
C PRO A 247 -9.83 -2.54 -13.40
N LEU A 248 -10.05 -2.01 -12.19
CA LEU A 248 -11.00 -0.92 -11.98
C LEU A 248 -10.59 0.35 -12.73
N TRP A 249 -9.30 0.69 -12.74
CA TRP A 249 -8.82 1.85 -13.48
C TRP A 249 -9.15 1.71 -14.97
N ARG A 250 -8.87 0.54 -15.56
CA ARG A 250 -9.21 0.25 -16.95
C ARG A 250 -10.71 0.36 -17.23
N THR A 251 -11.56 -0.15 -16.34
CA THR A 251 -13.02 -0.01 -16.45
C THR A 251 -13.47 1.46 -16.40
N LEU A 252 -12.96 2.24 -15.45
CA LEU A 252 -13.30 3.67 -15.32
C LEU A 252 -12.81 4.47 -16.52
N LYS A 253 -11.61 4.18 -17.01
CA LYS A 253 -11.04 4.81 -18.21
C LYS A 253 -11.85 4.47 -19.46
N ALA A 254 -12.24 3.20 -19.63
CA ALA A 254 -13.09 2.76 -20.74
C ALA A 254 -14.47 3.43 -20.71
N ARG A 255 -15.08 3.54 -19.53
CA ARG A 255 -16.35 4.28 -19.35
C ARG A 255 -16.20 5.75 -19.72
N ARG A 256 -15.12 6.40 -19.26
CA ARG A 256 -14.85 7.80 -19.60
C ARG A 256 -14.63 8.00 -21.10
N SER A 257 -14.01 7.05 -21.80
CA SER A 257 -13.86 7.13 -23.25
C SER A 257 -15.16 6.91 -24.05
N GLN A 258 -16.20 6.37 -23.42
CA GLN A 258 -17.52 6.21 -24.05
C GLN A 258 -18.43 7.43 -23.83
N GLU A 259 -18.23 8.17 -22.75
CA GLU A 259 -18.92 9.44 -22.53
C GLU A 259 -18.27 10.51 -23.43
N PRO A 260 -19.05 11.26 -24.23
CA PRO A 260 -18.49 12.34 -25.03
C PRO A 260 -17.80 13.34 -24.10
N ASP A 261 -16.60 13.77 -24.47
CA ASP A 261 -15.89 14.78 -23.70
C ASP A 261 -16.79 16.02 -23.56
N PRO A 262 -16.97 16.55 -22.34
CA PRO A 262 -17.88 17.66 -22.12
C PRO A 262 -17.42 18.87 -22.92
N LEU A 263 -18.34 19.50 -23.64
CA LEU A 263 -18.08 20.74 -24.35
C LEU A 263 -18.14 21.93 -23.38
N CYS A 264 -17.41 22.98 -23.72
CA CYS A 264 -17.44 24.24 -23.01
C CYS A 264 -18.79 24.92 -23.25
N GLU A 265 -19.60 25.00 -22.21
CA GLU A 265 -20.95 25.58 -22.24
C GLU A 265 -20.94 27.11 -22.45
N ASN A 266 -19.79 27.77 -22.30
CA ASN A 266 -19.65 29.19 -22.64
C ASN A 266 -19.30 29.42 -24.12
N HIS A 267 -19.00 28.35 -24.88
CA HIS A 267 -18.76 28.43 -26.31
C HIS A 267 -19.96 27.83 -27.05
N ASP A 268 -20.58 28.62 -27.93
CA ASP A 268 -21.67 28.15 -28.81
C ASP A 268 -21.15 27.46 -30.09
N ASP A 269 -19.85 27.17 -30.16
CA ASP A 269 -19.21 26.57 -31.34
C ASP A 269 -19.42 25.05 -31.46
N GLY A 270 -19.93 24.40 -30.40
CA GLY A 270 -20.17 22.96 -30.37
C GLY A 270 -18.92 22.09 -30.52
N GLN A 271 -17.73 22.65 -30.39
CA GLN A 271 -16.45 21.96 -30.62
C GLN A 271 -15.43 22.17 -29.49
N THR A 272 -15.51 23.29 -28.78
CA THR A 272 -14.55 23.60 -27.72
C THR A 272 -14.76 22.68 -26.52
N LEU A 273 -13.73 21.92 -26.13
CA LEU A 273 -13.78 21.00 -24.99
C LEU A 273 -13.68 21.75 -23.65
N ALA A 274 -14.56 21.39 -22.72
CA ALA A 274 -14.44 21.78 -21.33
C ALA A 274 -13.32 20.99 -20.65
N HIS A 275 -12.56 21.71 -19.83
CA HIS A 275 -11.47 21.12 -19.03
C HIS A 275 -11.82 21.09 -17.54
N PHE A 276 -12.78 21.93 -17.13
CA PHE A 276 -13.20 22.09 -15.75
C PHE A 276 -14.72 22.20 -15.69
N ARG A 277 -15.34 21.63 -14.66
CA ARG A 277 -16.68 22.03 -14.23
C ARG A 277 -16.47 23.07 -13.14
N CYS A 278 -16.94 24.31 -13.35
CA CYS A 278 -16.94 25.28 -12.28
C CYS A 278 -18.05 24.93 -11.28
N GLU A 279 -17.69 24.68 -10.03
CA GLU A 279 -18.64 24.40 -8.94
C GLU A 279 -19.47 25.64 -8.57
N VAL A 280 -18.94 26.86 -8.77
CA VAL A 280 -19.69 28.10 -8.46
C VAL A 280 -20.74 28.42 -9.53
N CYS A 281 -20.36 28.27 -10.80
CA CYS A 281 -21.21 28.64 -11.93
C CYS A 281 -22.02 27.45 -12.46
N LEU A 282 -21.80 26.25 -11.94
CA LEU A 282 -22.38 24.99 -12.40
C LEU A 282 -22.30 24.87 -13.94
N THR A 283 -21.13 25.17 -14.50
CA THR A 283 -20.91 25.25 -15.95
C THR A 283 -19.63 24.53 -16.34
N ASN A 284 -19.66 23.79 -17.45
CA ASN A 284 -18.47 23.17 -18.03
C ASN A 284 -17.72 24.22 -18.85
N LEU A 285 -16.46 24.49 -18.51
CA LEU A 285 -15.67 25.58 -19.10
C LEU A 285 -14.33 25.08 -19.62
N CYS A 286 -13.90 25.64 -20.76
CA CYS A 286 -12.53 25.51 -21.23
C CYS A 286 -11.59 26.32 -20.32
N ARG A 287 -10.28 26.14 -20.48
CA ARG A 287 -9.28 26.85 -19.66
C ARG A 287 -9.39 28.37 -19.77
N GLU A 288 -9.66 28.89 -20.96
CA GLU A 288 -9.78 30.32 -21.22
C GLU A 288 -11.03 30.91 -20.57
N CYS A 289 -12.21 30.32 -20.82
CA CYS A 289 -13.45 30.76 -20.19
C CYS A 289 -13.39 30.65 -18.67
N PHE A 290 -12.81 29.59 -18.12
CA PHE A 290 -12.63 29.48 -16.68
C PHE A 290 -11.78 30.64 -16.13
N THR A 291 -10.68 30.96 -16.80
CA THR A 291 -9.78 32.05 -16.38
C THR A 291 -10.46 33.41 -16.48
N ILE A 292 -11.14 33.70 -17.59
CA ILE A 292 -11.78 35.00 -17.84
C ILE A 292 -12.99 35.20 -16.90
N LEU A 293 -13.85 34.19 -16.78
CA LEU A 293 -15.05 34.27 -15.95
C LEU A 293 -14.75 34.27 -14.45
N HIS A 294 -13.64 33.63 -14.04
CA HIS A 294 -13.20 33.56 -12.65
C HIS A 294 -11.93 34.38 -12.39
N LEU A 295 -11.72 35.43 -13.20
CA LEU A 295 -10.64 36.40 -12.98
C LEU A 295 -10.72 36.88 -11.53
N ASN A 296 -9.68 36.56 -10.78
CA ASN A 296 -9.58 36.90 -9.37
C ASN A 296 -9.68 38.43 -9.28
N LYS A 297 -10.78 38.96 -8.73
CA LYS A 297 -10.91 40.39 -8.39
C LYS A 297 -9.92 40.71 -7.28
N THR A 298 -8.64 40.83 -7.63
CA THR A 298 -7.70 41.60 -6.84
C THR A 298 -8.19 43.04 -6.88
N LYS A 299 -8.85 43.42 -5.78
CA LYS A 299 -9.39 44.76 -5.54
C LYS A 299 -8.28 45.79 -5.85
N LYS A 300 -8.56 46.71 -6.77
CA LYS A 300 -8.01 48.07 -6.68
C LYS A 300 -8.66 48.77 -5.49
#